data_AF-A0A954UL44-F1
#
_entry.id   AF-A0A954UL44-F1
#
_cell.length_a   1.000
_cell.length_b   1.000
_cell.length_c   1.000
_cell.angle_alpha   90.00
_cell.angle_beta   90.00
_cell.angle_gamma   90.00
#
_symmetry.space_group_name_H-M   'P 1'
#
loop_
_entity.id
_entity.type
_entity.pdbx_description
1 polymer ?
#
loop_
_entity_poly.entity_id
_entity_poly.type
_entity_poly.pdbx_seq_one_letter_code
_entity_poly.pdbx_strand_id
1 'polypeptide(L)'
;MPDLIAQGKRRQDRWRRRLPALSPPIVLGREAGAWSIAWDPCVSRHHLQFRMRDGLLVVERLPQARNPVFFRGEAVDQCQLEVGEHFVVGDTTFALVDHRAEVSIAAPVPDNQQTFSPGYLREVGFRQAHQQIQALMRLPDILADTEIKPELYGRLVDLLLTSITSSRGAAIVAADALSGPDATSMRVLHWDRTDGVLTQLQPSATLIRESLTTGQSIVHAWHRRTVSSESLQQQEFDWAFCTPIPGADCRGIAIYVAGETGTSAPADALHDALKFVELVATAVGNACDMRALRQQAAALSHFFSPPVREAVAAAGVDSALAPRETEVSVMFCDLRGFSRRSEQQAADLFGLLQRVSEALGLATHEILEHRGVIGDFHGDAVMGFWGWPVLDGDRVTHACRAALAIRDAFETAADSSQPIFSGFRSAIGLATGVAVAGKIGTVDQVKVTAFGPVVNTAARLEGITRIFDVGIL
;
A
#
# COMPACT_ATOMS: atom_id res chain seq x y z
N MET A 1 0.14 -8.02 18.80
CA MET A 1 0.33 -6.93 19.77
C MET A 1 -1.04 -6.41 20.13
N PRO A 2 -1.33 -6.19 21.42
CA PRO A 2 -2.65 -5.76 21.85
C PRO A 2 -2.94 -4.31 21.42
N ASP A 3 -4.22 -4.00 21.29
CA ASP A 3 -4.73 -2.66 21.04
C ASP A 3 -5.31 -2.10 22.34
N LEU A 4 -5.19 -0.78 22.53
CA LEU A 4 -5.85 -0.04 23.59
C LEU A 4 -7.10 0.63 23.00
N ILE A 5 -8.25 0.39 23.62
CA ILE A 5 -9.53 1.00 23.28
C ILE A 5 -9.85 2.05 24.32
N ALA A 6 -10.18 3.27 23.91
CA ALA A 6 -10.76 4.29 24.78
C ALA A 6 -12.22 4.52 24.40
N GLN A 7 -13.12 4.48 25.38
CA GLN A 7 -14.56 4.60 25.18
C GLN A 7 -15.20 5.51 26.23
N GLY A 8 -15.82 6.60 25.79
CA GLY A 8 -16.62 7.51 26.59
C GLY A 8 -18.12 7.18 26.57
N LYS A 9 -18.93 8.09 27.14
CA LYS A 9 -20.39 7.92 27.27
C LYS A 9 -21.17 7.96 25.96
N ARG A 10 -20.71 8.72 24.95
CA ARG A 10 -21.39 8.82 23.65
C ARG A 10 -20.76 7.86 22.66
N ARG A 11 -21.57 7.35 21.71
CA ARG A 11 -21.12 6.38 20.69
C ARG A 11 -19.93 6.87 19.84
N GLN A 12 -19.86 8.18 19.62
CA GLN A 12 -18.79 8.84 18.85
C GLN A 12 -17.51 9.11 19.67
N ASP A 13 -17.58 9.00 21.00
CA ASP A 13 -16.48 9.30 21.92
C ASP A 13 -15.63 8.02 22.10
N ARG A 14 -15.04 7.52 21.01
CA ARG A 14 -14.28 6.25 21.01
C ARG A 14 -13.10 6.31 20.04
N TRP A 15 -12.01 5.64 20.39
CA TRP A 15 -11.02 5.17 19.42
C TRP A 15 -10.39 3.85 19.86
N ARG A 16 -9.85 3.11 18.90
CA ARG A 16 -9.01 1.92 19.10
C ARG A 16 -7.63 2.15 18.47
N ARG A 17 -6.56 1.91 19.22
CA ARG A 17 -5.18 2.17 18.75
C ARG A 17 -4.26 1.02 19.08
N ARG A 18 -3.42 0.66 18.12
CA ARG A 18 -2.38 -0.35 18.31
C ARG A 18 -1.27 0.18 19.20
N LEU A 19 -0.87 -0.63 20.16
CA LEU A 19 0.28 -0.34 21.00
C LEU A 19 1.58 -0.66 20.25
N PRO A 20 2.55 0.27 20.17
CA PRO A 20 3.82 0.02 19.48
C PRO A 20 4.70 -1.00 20.22
N ALA A 21 5.48 -1.77 19.46
CA ALA A 21 6.33 -2.86 19.94
C ALA A 21 7.44 -2.43 20.89
N LEU A 22 8.11 -1.32 20.55
CA LEU A 22 9.25 -0.76 21.26
C LEU A 22 9.16 0.75 21.10
N SER A 23 8.63 1.44 22.11
CA SER A 23 8.53 2.89 22.13
C SER A 23 8.83 3.47 23.50
N PRO A 24 9.28 4.74 23.58
CA PRO A 24 9.26 5.51 24.81
C PRO A 24 7.85 5.52 25.43
N PRO A 25 7.71 5.82 26.74
CA PRO A 25 6.41 5.91 27.40
C PRO A 25 5.49 6.85 26.63
N ILE A 26 4.33 6.34 26.22
CA ILE A 26 3.33 7.11 25.50
C ILE A 26 2.49 7.86 26.50
N VAL A 27 2.34 9.17 26.28
CA VAL A 27 1.48 10.01 27.12
C VAL A 27 0.06 10.02 26.56
N LEU A 28 -0.92 9.86 27.44
CA LEU A 28 -2.35 9.97 27.18
C LEU A 28 -2.91 11.15 27.95
N GLY A 29 -3.82 11.89 27.33
CA GLY A 29 -4.49 13.01 27.96
C GLY A 29 -5.39 13.75 26.99
N ARG A 30 -5.98 14.87 27.40
CA ARG A 30 -6.90 15.64 26.56
C ARG A 30 -6.23 16.28 25.34
N GLU A 31 -4.93 16.55 25.41
CA GLU A 31 -4.13 17.21 24.35
C GLU A 31 -2.94 16.35 23.89
N ALA A 32 -3.00 15.03 24.07
CA ALA A 32 -1.91 14.11 23.77
C ALA A 32 -1.83 13.66 22.30
N GLY A 33 -2.11 14.57 21.36
CA GLY A 33 -2.06 14.32 19.92
C GLY A 33 -2.88 13.10 19.50
N ALA A 34 -2.20 12.06 19.02
CA ALA A 34 -2.83 10.80 18.65
C ALA A 34 -3.60 10.22 19.87
N TRP A 35 -3.00 10.14 21.05
CA TRP A 35 -3.64 9.52 22.22
C TRP A 35 -4.56 10.47 22.99
N SER A 36 -5.23 11.38 22.26
CA SER A 36 -6.07 12.40 22.87
C SER A 36 -7.45 11.87 23.28
N ILE A 37 -7.92 12.33 24.43
CA ILE A 37 -9.29 12.13 24.95
C ILE A 37 -9.96 13.49 25.04
N ALA A 38 -10.26 14.07 23.88
CA ALA A 38 -10.79 15.43 23.80
C ALA A 38 -12.19 15.58 24.42
N TRP A 39 -12.95 14.48 24.49
CA TRP A 39 -14.35 14.47 24.93
C TRP A 39 -14.54 14.43 26.44
N ASP A 40 -13.54 13.99 27.22
CA ASP A 40 -13.68 13.79 28.66
C ASP A 40 -12.96 14.91 29.45
N PRO A 41 -13.70 15.83 30.10
CA PRO A 41 -13.11 16.93 30.86
C PRO A 41 -12.41 16.46 32.14
N CYS A 42 -12.69 15.24 32.62
CA CYS A 42 -12.00 14.64 33.76
C CYS A 42 -10.60 14.13 33.37
N VAL A 43 -10.30 14.01 32.07
CA VAL A 43 -8.96 13.68 31.60
C VAL A 43 -8.11 14.97 31.52
N SER A 44 -6.99 15.02 32.25
CA SER A 44 -6.04 16.13 32.23
C SER A 44 -5.33 16.21 30.87
N ARG A 45 -4.76 17.37 30.51
CA ARG A 45 -4.06 17.57 29.22
C ARG A 45 -2.99 16.52 28.95
N HIS A 46 -2.23 16.20 30.01
CA HIS A 46 -1.39 15.01 30.13
C HIS A 46 -1.84 14.31 31.42
N HIS A 47 -2.41 13.12 31.31
CA HIS A 47 -3.04 12.43 32.43
C HIS A 47 -2.21 11.23 32.89
N LEU A 48 -1.83 10.37 31.97
CA LEU A 48 -1.08 9.15 32.29
C LEU A 48 -0.05 8.89 31.21
N GLN A 49 0.93 8.08 31.55
CA GLN A 49 1.85 7.47 30.59
C GLN A 49 1.69 5.96 30.63
N PHE A 50 1.89 5.30 29.49
CA PHE A 50 1.87 3.86 29.44
C PHE A 50 3.01 3.29 28.58
N ARG A 51 3.42 2.06 28.91
CA ARG A 51 4.48 1.32 28.21
C ARG A 51 4.20 -0.17 28.25
N MET A 52 4.54 -0.87 27.17
CA MET A 52 4.51 -2.34 27.14
C MET A 52 5.77 -2.88 27.84
N ARG A 53 5.59 -3.80 28.80
CA ARG A 53 6.68 -4.50 29.50
C ARG A 53 6.28 -5.96 29.68
N ASP A 54 7.08 -6.89 29.14
CA ASP A 54 6.88 -8.34 29.30
C ASP A 54 5.45 -8.83 28.93
N GLY A 55 4.82 -8.19 27.94
CA GLY A 55 3.45 -8.52 27.49
C GLY A 55 2.33 -7.84 28.28
N LEU A 56 2.65 -7.10 29.35
CA LEU A 56 1.72 -6.31 30.16
C LEU A 56 1.78 -4.83 29.78
N LEU A 57 0.62 -4.16 29.81
CA LEU A 57 0.56 -2.71 29.67
C LEU A 57 0.70 -2.06 31.05
N VAL A 58 1.84 -1.43 31.32
CA VAL A 58 2.05 -0.66 32.55
C VAL A 58 1.51 0.74 32.35
N VAL A 59 0.53 1.13 33.15
CA VAL A 59 -0.11 2.45 33.16
C VAL A 59 0.29 3.19 34.42
N GLU A 60 0.76 4.43 34.28
CA GLU A 60 1.25 5.27 35.37
C GLU A 60 0.64 6.66 35.25
N ARG A 61 -0.08 7.08 36.29
CA ARG A 61 -0.67 8.42 36.38
C ARG A 61 0.45 9.45 36.54
N LEU A 62 0.39 10.53 35.76
CA LEU A 62 1.35 11.62 35.87
C LEU A 62 1.06 12.48 37.11
N PRO A 63 2.08 13.03 37.80
CA PRO A 63 1.88 13.86 38.99
C PRO A 63 1.00 15.10 38.77
N GLN A 64 0.93 15.57 37.52
CA GLN A 64 0.14 16.75 37.13
C GLN A 64 -1.34 16.43 36.89
N ALA A 65 -1.73 15.15 36.89
CA ALA A 65 -3.09 14.71 36.60
C ALA A 65 -4.01 14.93 37.79
N ARG A 66 -5.16 15.57 37.55
CA ARG A 66 -6.09 15.97 38.62
C ARG A 66 -6.95 14.84 39.17
N ASN A 67 -7.46 13.98 38.29
CA ASN A 67 -8.39 12.92 38.67
C ASN A 67 -7.66 11.58 38.82
N PRO A 68 -8.13 10.68 39.70
CA PRO A 68 -7.54 9.37 39.87
C PRO A 68 -7.81 8.45 38.68
N VAL A 69 -6.92 7.48 38.49
CA VAL A 69 -7.13 6.33 37.60
C VAL A 69 -7.76 5.23 38.44
N PHE A 70 -8.88 4.66 37.99
CA PHE A 70 -9.53 3.54 38.66
C PHE A 70 -9.20 2.23 37.96
N PHE A 71 -8.65 1.26 38.68
CA PHE A 71 -8.40 -0.10 38.19
C PHE A 71 -9.03 -1.10 39.15
N ARG A 72 -9.86 -2.01 38.62
CA ARG A 72 -10.64 -2.98 39.43
C ARG A 72 -11.43 -2.32 40.58
N GLY A 73 -11.93 -1.10 40.35
CA GLY A 73 -12.73 -0.34 41.31
C GLY A 73 -11.93 0.48 42.33
N GLU A 74 -10.60 0.38 42.35
CA GLU A 74 -9.74 1.12 43.29
C GLU A 74 -8.96 2.24 42.60
N ALA A 75 -8.78 3.36 43.30
CA ALA A 75 -7.97 4.48 42.81
C ALA A 75 -6.47 4.13 42.94
N VAL A 76 -5.76 4.15 41.82
CA VAL A 76 -4.35 3.76 41.72
C VAL A 76 -3.54 4.81 40.98
N ASP A 77 -2.28 4.99 41.38
CA ASP A 77 -1.32 5.83 40.64
C ASP A 77 -0.53 5.00 39.61
N GLN A 78 -0.48 3.67 39.76
CA GLN A 78 0.12 2.77 38.80
C GLN A 78 -0.65 1.44 38.77
N CYS A 79 -0.91 0.91 37.57
CA CYS A 79 -1.46 -0.43 37.39
C CYS A 79 -0.80 -1.15 36.21
N GLN A 80 -0.96 -2.46 36.16
CA GLN A 80 -0.55 -3.31 35.06
C GLN A 80 -1.79 -3.98 34.52
N LEU A 81 -2.00 -3.89 33.20
CA LEU A 81 -3.14 -4.50 32.53
C LEU A 81 -2.69 -5.72 31.73
N GLU A 82 -3.41 -6.82 31.94
CA GLU A 82 -3.46 -7.98 31.06
C GLU A 82 -4.48 -7.77 29.93
N VAL A 83 -4.37 -8.58 28.87
CA VAL A 83 -5.33 -8.56 27.77
C VAL A 83 -6.70 -9.01 28.28
N GLY A 84 -7.73 -8.22 28.02
CA GLY A 84 -9.09 -8.37 28.55
C GLY A 84 -9.40 -7.48 29.74
N GLU A 85 -8.40 -6.84 30.33
CA GLU A 85 -8.58 -5.93 31.47
C GLU A 85 -8.83 -4.47 31.03
N HIS A 86 -9.37 -3.68 31.95
CA HIS A 86 -9.65 -2.27 31.72
C HIS A 86 -9.40 -1.41 32.96
N PHE A 87 -9.18 -0.12 32.73
CA PHE A 87 -9.16 0.93 33.75
C PHE A 87 -10.07 2.08 33.33
N VAL A 88 -10.42 2.96 34.27
CA VAL A 88 -11.34 4.08 34.02
C VAL A 88 -10.70 5.38 34.49
N VAL A 89 -10.87 6.44 33.69
CA VAL A 89 -10.54 7.81 34.07
C VAL A 89 -11.74 8.68 33.77
N GLY A 90 -12.36 9.25 34.80
CA GLY A 90 -13.57 10.04 34.62
C GLY A 90 -14.72 9.21 34.07
N ASP A 91 -15.19 9.58 32.88
CA ASP A 91 -16.27 8.91 32.16
C ASP A 91 -15.76 8.01 31.02
N THR A 92 -14.43 7.87 30.89
CA THR A 92 -13.79 7.12 29.82
C THR A 92 -13.20 5.81 30.34
N THR A 93 -13.61 4.70 29.74
CA THR A 93 -13.07 3.36 29.97
C THR A 93 -11.96 3.07 28.97
N PHE A 94 -10.85 2.54 29.46
CA PHE A 94 -9.70 2.12 28.66
C PHE A 94 -9.50 0.62 28.80
N ALA A 95 -9.57 -0.12 27.70
CA ALA A 95 -9.46 -1.57 27.71
C ALA A 95 -8.30 -2.06 26.84
N LEU A 96 -7.53 -3.01 27.37
CA LEU A 96 -6.48 -3.69 26.62
C LEU A 96 -7.08 -4.93 25.94
N VAL A 97 -7.09 -4.97 24.62
CA VAL A 97 -7.74 -6.06 23.87
C VAL A 97 -6.76 -6.69 22.90
N ASP A 98 -6.85 -7.99 22.65
CA ASP A 98 -6.02 -8.60 21.62
C ASP A 98 -6.44 -8.10 20.23
N HIS A 99 -5.45 -7.87 19.37
CA HIS A 99 -5.66 -7.57 17.96
C HIS A 99 -6.27 -8.74 17.19
N ARG A 100 -6.04 -9.99 17.61
CA ARG A 100 -6.55 -11.18 16.95
C ARG A 100 -7.96 -11.44 17.43
N ALA A 101 -8.95 -11.10 16.60
CA ALA A 101 -10.25 -11.74 16.71
C ALA A 101 -10.17 -13.13 16.07
N GLU A 102 -10.73 -14.12 16.77
CA GLU A 102 -10.93 -15.45 16.23
C GLU A 102 -12.22 -15.53 15.40
N VAL A 103 -12.19 -16.31 14.33
CA VAL A 103 -13.38 -16.59 13.52
C VAL A 103 -14.09 -17.79 14.13
N SER A 104 -15.40 -17.66 14.38
CA SER A 104 -16.19 -18.75 14.94
C SER A 104 -16.45 -19.83 13.89
N ILE A 105 -15.93 -21.03 14.15
CA ILE A 105 -16.11 -22.23 13.33
C ILE A 105 -17.48 -22.89 13.62
N ALA A 106 -18.02 -22.69 14.82
CA ALA A 106 -19.30 -23.22 15.27
C ALA A 106 -20.37 -22.12 15.37
N ALA A 107 -20.62 -21.43 14.26
CA ALA A 107 -21.65 -20.39 14.21
C ALA A 107 -23.06 -21.02 14.24
N PRO A 108 -24.03 -20.41 14.94
CA PRO A 108 -25.41 -20.89 14.97
C PRO A 108 -26.04 -20.82 13.57
N VAL A 109 -26.84 -21.84 13.23
CA VAL A 109 -27.61 -21.86 11.97
C VAL A 109 -28.60 -20.68 11.97
N PRO A 110 -28.63 -19.86 10.90
CA PRO A 110 -29.57 -18.74 10.81
C PRO A 110 -31.01 -19.24 10.71
N ASP A 111 -31.93 -18.54 11.36
CA ASP A 111 -33.37 -18.76 11.17
C ASP A 111 -33.82 -18.24 9.79
N ASN A 112 -33.15 -17.20 9.29
CA ASN A 112 -33.38 -16.64 7.98
C ASN A 112 -32.05 -16.23 7.32
N GLN A 113 -31.88 -16.63 6.07
CA GLN A 113 -30.74 -16.28 5.22
C GLN A 113 -31.22 -15.59 3.95
N GLN A 114 -30.57 -14.47 3.61
CA GLN A 114 -30.86 -13.75 2.38
C GLN A 114 -29.56 -13.38 1.66
N THR A 115 -29.61 -13.44 0.33
CA THR A 115 -28.47 -13.18 -0.54
C THR A 115 -28.79 -12.05 -1.51
N PHE A 116 -27.88 -11.10 -1.63
CA PHE A 116 -28.04 -9.90 -2.41
C PHE A 116 -26.90 -9.79 -3.42
N SER A 117 -27.26 -9.68 -4.70
CA SER A 117 -26.27 -9.45 -5.74
C SER A 117 -25.83 -7.98 -5.78
N PRO A 118 -24.57 -7.69 -6.15
CA PRO A 118 -24.09 -6.32 -6.36
C PRO A 118 -24.91 -5.52 -7.37
N GLY A 119 -25.49 -6.19 -8.37
CA GLY A 119 -26.35 -5.55 -9.38
C GLY A 119 -27.69 -5.11 -8.79
N TYR A 120 -28.35 -5.99 -8.03
CA TYR A 120 -29.61 -5.68 -7.38
C TYR A 120 -29.49 -4.51 -6.39
N LEU A 121 -28.47 -4.50 -5.52
CA LEU A 121 -28.27 -3.43 -4.53
C LEU A 121 -27.99 -2.06 -5.16
N ARG A 122 -27.50 -2.02 -6.40
CA ARG A 122 -27.29 -0.77 -7.16
C ARG A 122 -28.60 -0.18 -7.67
N GLU A 123 -29.54 -1.01 -8.06
CA GLU A 123 -30.82 -0.59 -8.66
C GLU A 123 -31.82 -0.08 -7.62
N VAL A 124 -31.77 -0.59 -6.38
CA VAL A 124 -32.73 -0.20 -5.35
C VAL A 124 -32.35 1.14 -4.72
N GLY A 125 -33.30 2.06 -4.55
CA GLY A 125 -33.09 3.37 -3.91
C GLY A 125 -32.87 3.29 -2.40
N PHE A 126 -32.14 4.26 -1.83
CA PHE A 126 -32.01 4.40 -0.38
C PHE A 126 -33.34 4.87 0.24
N ARG A 127 -33.73 4.29 1.39
CA ARG A 127 -34.95 4.67 2.12
C ARG A 127 -34.69 5.79 3.14
N GLN A 128 -33.62 5.67 3.94
CA GLN A 128 -33.17 6.66 4.93
C GLN A 128 -31.64 6.73 4.95
N ALA A 129 -31.04 7.59 4.12
CA ALA A 129 -29.60 7.58 3.88
C ALA A 129 -28.81 8.79 4.38
N HIS A 130 -29.36 9.63 5.26
CA HIS A 130 -28.66 10.86 5.64
C HIS A 130 -27.27 10.60 6.25
N GLN A 131 -27.17 9.64 7.19
CA GLN A 131 -25.91 9.28 7.83
C GLN A 131 -24.95 8.58 6.85
N GLN A 132 -25.47 7.65 6.04
CA GLN A 132 -24.70 6.87 5.07
C GLN A 132 -24.15 7.76 3.94
N ILE A 133 -24.93 8.72 3.45
CA ILE A 133 -24.47 9.69 2.44
C ILE A 133 -23.35 10.56 3.03
N GLN A 134 -23.51 11.06 4.25
CA GLN A 134 -22.46 11.84 4.90
C GLN A 134 -21.16 11.04 5.07
N ALA A 135 -21.28 9.76 5.38
CA ALA A 135 -20.15 8.85 5.50
C ALA A 135 -19.46 8.59 4.16
N LEU A 136 -20.22 8.39 3.08
CA LEU A 136 -19.66 8.24 1.72
C LEU A 136 -18.87 9.47 1.28
N MET A 137 -19.23 10.68 1.72
CA MET A 137 -18.44 11.88 1.43
C MET A 137 -17.05 11.89 2.10
N ARG A 138 -16.87 11.15 3.20
CA ARG A 138 -15.56 11.04 3.90
C ARG A 138 -14.69 9.91 3.32
N LEU A 139 -15.27 9.03 2.52
CA LEU A 139 -14.60 7.85 2.00
C LEU A 139 -13.41 8.19 1.08
N PRO A 140 -13.47 9.18 0.17
CA PRO A 140 -12.31 9.59 -0.63
C PRO A 140 -11.10 9.98 0.22
N ASP A 141 -11.29 10.73 1.31
CA ASP A 141 -10.21 11.15 2.20
C ASP A 141 -9.59 9.95 2.94
N ILE A 142 -10.42 8.99 3.37
CA ILE A 142 -9.96 7.74 3.98
C ILE A 142 -9.13 6.92 2.97
N LEU A 143 -9.53 6.91 1.70
CA LEU A 143 -8.87 6.16 0.62
C LEU A 143 -7.71 6.91 -0.05
N ALA A 144 -7.56 8.22 0.15
CA ALA A 144 -6.49 9.01 -0.44
C ALA A 144 -5.14 8.81 0.27
N ASP A 145 -5.17 8.60 1.59
CA ASP A 145 -4.05 8.96 2.47
C ASP A 145 -3.25 7.77 3.04
N THR A 146 -3.56 6.53 2.64
CA THR A 146 -2.95 5.35 3.30
C THR A 146 -2.59 4.24 2.32
N GLU A 147 -1.34 3.75 2.36
CA GLU A 147 -1.03 2.37 1.95
C GLU A 147 -2.03 1.40 2.61
N ILE A 148 -2.29 0.21 2.04
CA ILE A 148 -3.17 -0.78 2.67
C ILE A 148 -2.48 -1.31 3.93
N LYS A 149 -2.61 -0.53 4.99
CA LYS A 149 -2.09 -0.75 6.33
C LYS A 149 -3.26 -1.04 7.25
N PRO A 150 -3.02 -1.68 8.39
CA PRO A 150 -4.04 -1.92 9.42
C PRO A 150 -4.84 -0.67 9.82
N GLU A 151 -4.26 0.53 9.65
CA GLU A 151 -4.90 1.83 9.91
C GLU A 151 -6.10 2.11 9.00
N LEU A 152 -6.05 1.71 7.72
CA LEU A 152 -7.16 1.88 6.79
C LEU A 152 -8.38 1.08 7.26
N TYR A 153 -8.15 -0.17 7.66
CA TYR A 153 -9.22 -1.04 8.15
C TYR A 153 -9.88 -0.48 9.42
N GLY A 154 -9.11 0.15 10.31
CA GLY A 154 -9.65 0.86 11.47
C GLY A 154 -10.59 2.00 11.08
N ARG A 155 -10.14 2.90 10.19
CA ARG A 155 -10.98 4.01 9.72
C ARG A 155 -12.24 3.53 9.00
N LEU A 156 -12.15 2.44 8.23
CA LEU A 156 -13.31 1.83 7.57
C LEU A 156 -14.29 1.25 8.60
N VAL A 157 -13.80 0.49 9.59
CA VAL A 157 -14.65 -0.07 10.65
C VAL A 157 -15.33 1.04 11.47
N ASP A 158 -14.61 2.12 11.80
CA ASP A 158 -15.18 3.29 12.46
C ASP A 158 -16.26 3.95 11.60
N LEU A 159 -16.02 4.10 10.30
CA LEU A 159 -17.00 4.61 9.35
C LEU A 159 -18.27 3.75 9.34
N LEU A 160 -18.13 2.42 9.30
CA LEU A 160 -19.25 1.48 9.30
C LEU A 160 -20.07 1.58 10.59
N LEU A 161 -19.40 1.56 11.74
CA LEU A 161 -20.04 1.60 13.06
C LEU A 161 -20.72 2.93 13.38
N THR A 162 -20.23 4.04 12.83
CA THR A 162 -20.84 5.37 12.98
C THR A 162 -22.00 5.60 12.00
N SER A 163 -22.01 4.92 10.86
CA SER A 163 -23.01 5.13 9.80
C SER A 163 -24.19 4.18 9.88
N ILE A 164 -24.00 2.98 10.45
CA ILE A 164 -25.04 1.95 10.57
C ILE A 164 -25.55 1.94 12.00
N THR A 165 -26.67 2.62 12.25
CA THR A 165 -27.21 2.80 13.62
C THR A 165 -27.50 1.47 14.34
N SER A 166 -28.00 0.45 13.64
CA SER A 166 -28.28 -0.87 14.20
C SER A 166 -27.04 -1.73 14.43
N SER A 167 -25.88 -1.34 13.89
CA SER A 167 -24.64 -2.12 14.06
C SER A 167 -24.15 -2.04 15.51
N ARG A 168 -23.63 -3.17 16.00
CA ARG A 168 -22.95 -3.30 17.29
C ARG A 168 -21.50 -3.74 17.13
N GLY A 169 -21.17 -4.43 16.04
CA GLY A 169 -19.80 -4.82 15.69
C GLY A 169 -19.57 -4.79 14.19
N ALA A 170 -18.33 -4.51 13.79
CA ALA A 170 -17.89 -4.62 12.41
C ALA A 170 -16.46 -5.14 12.33
N ALA A 171 -16.13 -5.86 11.27
CA ALA A 171 -14.81 -6.40 11.01
C ALA A 171 -14.47 -6.37 9.53
N ILE A 172 -13.18 -6.22 9.24
CA ILE A 172 -12.59 -6.56 7.95
C ILE A 172 -11.96 -7.94 8.11
N VAL A 173 -12.35 -8.88 7.26
CA VAL A 173 -11.91 -10.28 7.32
C VAL A 173 -11.22 -10.67 6.03
N ALA A 174 -10.32 -11.64 6.10
CA ALA A 174 -9.65 -12.20 4.94
C ALA A 174 -9.59 -13.73 5.01
N ALA A 175 -9.66 -14.38 3.85
CA ALA A 175 -9.43 -15.81 3.68
C ALA A 175 -8.18 -16.01 2.81
N ASP A 176 -7.26 -16.88 3.25
CA ASP A 176 -6.00 -17.13 2.52
C ASP A 176 -6.20 -17.97 1.25
N ALA A 177 -7.19 -18.85 1.24
CA ALA A 177 -7.58 -19.64 0.09
C ALA A 177 -9.10 -19.80 0.00
N LEU A 178 -9.65 -19.61 -1.19
CA LEU A 178 -11.08 -19.75 -1.48
C LEU A 178 -11.45 -21.16 -1.97
N SER A 179 -10.45 -22.02 -2.21
CA SER A 179 -10.61 -23.40 -2.71
C SER A 179 -9.39 -24.25 -2.35
N GLY A 180 -9.59 -25.53 -2.00
CA GLY A 180 -8.52 -26.48 -1.64
C GLY A 180 -8.56 -26.92 -0.15
N PRO A 181 -7.72 -27.90 0.26
CA PRO A 181 -7.68 -28.40 1.64
C PRO A 181 -7.26 -27.33 2.67
N ASP A 182 -6.53 -26.30 2.25
CA ASP A 182 -6.13 -25.14 3.06
C ASP A 182 -7.18 -24.00 3.07
N ALA A 183 -8.35 -24.17 2.43
CA ALA A 183 -9.40 -23.14 2.29
C ALA A 183 -10.18 -22.80 3.57
N THR A 184 -9.56 -23.00 4.73
CA THR A 184 -10.20 -22.89 6.04
C THR A 184 -9.57 -21.85 6.96
N SER A 185 -8.38 -21.30 6.65
CA SER A 185 -7.84 -20.20 7.46
C SER A 185 -8.52 -18.87 7.09
N MET A 186 -9.39 -18.43 7.99
CA MET A 186 -9.95 -17.09 7.99
C MET A 186 -9.27 -16.28 9.08
N ARG A 187 -8.92 -15.04 8.75
CA ARG A 187 -8.29 -14.09 9.68
C ARG A 187 -9.12 -12.83 9.74
N VAL A 188 -9.20 -12.25 10.93
CA VAL A 188 -9.75 -10.92 11.12
C VAL A 188 -8.62 -9.91 10.98
N LEU A 189 -8.69 -9.07 9.95
CA LEU A 189 -7.70 -8.02 9.68
C LEU A 189 -7.86 -6.84 10.63
N HIS A 190 -9.11 -6.48 10.93
CA HIS A 190 -9.47 -5.47 11.94
C HIS A 190 -10.90 -5.70 12.40
N TRP A 191 -11.22 -5.31 13.63
CA TRP A 191 -12.59 -5.33 14.13
C TRP A 191 -12.80 -4.25 15.18
N ASP A 192 -14.04 -3.82 15.38
CA ASP A 192 -14.43 -3.02 16.53
C ASP A 192 -15.90 -3.23 16.91
N ARG A 193 -16.27 -2.78 18.11
CA ARG A 193 -17.64 -2.88 18.67
C ARG A 193 -18.09 -1.57 19.31
N THR A 194 -19.40 -1.34 19.39
CA THR A 194 -19.99 -0.13 20.00
C THR A 194 -20.81 -0.40 21.26
N ASP A 195 -21.01 -1.66 21.63
CA ASP A 195 -21.84 -2.09 22.77
C ASP A 195 -21.12 -2.03 24.13
N GLY A 196 -19.86 -1.62 24.16
CA GLY A 196 -19.06 -1.51 25.40
C GLY A 196 -18.68 -2.85 26.02
N VAL A 197 -18.97 -3.96 25.33
CA VAL A 197 -18.51 -5.28 25.72
C VAL A 197 -17.03 -5.40 25.32
N LEU A 198 -16.20 -5.83 26.26
CA LEU A 198 -14.75 -5.97 26.07
C LEU A 198 -14.36 -7.32 25.44
N THR A 199 -15.34 -8.14 25.06
CA THR A 199 -15.12 -9.41 24.35
C THR A 199 -14.82 -9.16 22.89
N GLN A 200 -14.06 -10.08 22.29
CA GLN A 200 -13.74 -10.02 20.88
C GLN A 200 -15.01 -10.21 20.04
N LEU A 201 -15.11 -9.48 18.92
CA LEU A 201 -16.06 -9.84 17.87
C LEU A 201 -15.67 -11.22 17.33
N GLN A 202 -16.63 -12.14 17.24
CA GLN A 202 -16.44 -13.46 16.64
C GLN A 202 -17.24 -13.60 15.33
N PRO A 203 -16.65 -13.24 14.18
CA PRO A 203 -17.31 -13.37 12.89
C PRO A 203 -17.63 -14.84 12.55
N SER A 204 -18.73 -15.08 11.85
CA SER A 204 -19.14 -16.43 11.40
C SER A 204 -18.30 -16.90 10.20
N ALA A 205 -17.57 -18.01 10.34
CA ALA A 205 -16.79 -18.58 9.23
C ALA A 205 -17.68 -18.98 8.03
N THR A 206 -18.86 -19.54 8.32
CA THR A 206 -19.81 -19.96 7.28
C THR A 206 -20.27 -18.77 6.45
N LEU A 207 -20.70 -17.69 7.10
CA LEU A 207 -21.17 -16.48 6.41
C LEU A 207 -20.08 -15.86 5.54
N ILE A 208 -18.86 -15.77 6.07
CA ILE A 208 -17.70 -15.23 5.35
C ILE A 208 -17.39 -16.09 4.12
N ARG A 209 -17.38 -17.42 4.28
CA ARG A 209 -17.08 -18.36 3.20
C ARG A 209 -18.09 -18.21 2.08
N GLU A 210 -19.37 -18.30 2.41
CA GLU A 210 -20.44 -18.24 1.42
C GLU A 210 -20.42 -16.92 0.65
N SER A 211 -20.22 -15.79 1.35
CA SER A 211 -20.14 -14.47 0.72
C SER A 211 -18.94 -14.36 -0.24
N LEU A 212 -17.76 -14.82 0.19
CA LEU A 212 -16.55 -14.79 -0.63
C LEU A 212 -16.61 -15.77 -1.82
N THR A 213 -17.22 -16.94 -1.65
CA THR A 213 -17.38 -17.94 -2.71
C THR A 213 -18.40 -17.49 -3.75
N THR A 214 -19.52 -16.91 -3.32
CA THR A 214 -20.58 -16.44 -4.22
C THR A 214 -20.29 -15.07 -4.84
N GLY A 215 -19.41 -14.27 -4.22
CA GLY A 215 -19.20 -12.87 -4.60
C GLY A 215 -20.43 -11.99 -4.32
N GLN A 216 -21.29 -12.40 -3.37
CA GLN A 216 -22.54 -11.74 -3.04
C GLN A 216 -22.59 -11.34 -1.56
N SER A 217 -23.38 -10.32 -1.27
CA SER A 217 -23.67 -9.89 0.10
C SER A 217 -24.68 -10.85 0.72
N ILE A 218 -24.35 -11.49 1.84
CA ILE A 218 -25.21 -12.47 2.52
C ILE A 218 -25.57 -11.96 3.91
N VAL A 219 -26.83 -12.13 4.31
CA VAL A 219 -27.37 -11.79 5.62
C VAL A 219 -27.82 -13.05 6.33
N HIS A 220 -27.38 -13.22 7.57
CA HIS A 220 -27.89 -14.18 8.54
C HIS A 220 -28.67 -13.44 9.62
N ALA A 221 -29.86 -13.93 9.94
CA ALA A 221 -30.71 -13.42 10.98
C ALA A 221 -31.16 -14.53 11.93
N TRP A 222 -31.24 -14.20 13.21
CA TRP A 222 -31.64 -15.10 14.28
C TRP A 222 -32.77 -14.47 15.10
N HIS A 223 -33.76 -15.28 15.45
CA HIS A 223 -34.78 -14.89 16.41
C HIS A 223 -34.21 -15.00 17.82
N ARG A 224 -34.38 -13.93 18.62
CA ARG A 224 -34.04 -13.92 20.04
C ARG A 224 -34.90 -14.96 20.77
N ARG A 225 -34.37 -16.17 21.00
CA ARG A 225 -35.03 -17.18 21.84
C ARG A 225 -34.79 -16.81 23.31
N THR A 226 -35.87 -16.65 24.06
CA THR A 226 -35.82 -16.56 25.53
C THR A 226 -35.41 -17.91 26.10
N VAL A 227 -34.11 -18.14 26.29
CA VAL A 227 -33.59 -19.35 26.96
C VAL A 227 -32.57 -18.97 28.03
N SER A 228 -32.57 -19.78 29.09
CA SER A 228 -31.83 -19.68 30.35
C SER A 228 -30.32 -19.44 30.23
N SER A 229 -29.76 -18.97 31.34
CA SER A 229 -28.45 -18.36 31.59
C SER A 229 -27.20 -19.01 30.99
N GLU A 230 -27.22 -20.27 30.54
CA GLU A 230 -26.06 -20.93 29.92
C GLU A 230 -26.02 -20.76 28.39
N SER A 231 -27.15 -20.43 27.74
CA SER A 231 -27.23 -20.25 26.27
C SER A 231 -26.89 -18.82 25.80
N LEU A 232 -26.72 -17.88 26.74
CA LEU A 232 -26.50 -16.45 26.47
C LEU A 232 -25.13 -16.14 25.84
N GLN A 233 -24.17 -17.06 25.92
CA GLN A 233 -22.82 -16.85 25.37
C GLN A 233 -22.73 -17.06 23.85
N GLN A 234 -23.74 -17.66 23.19
CA GLN A 234 -23.63 -18.07 21.78
C GLN A 234 -24.40 -17.20 20.76
N GLN A 235 -25.28 -16.31 21.20
CA GLN A 235 -26.02 -15.39 20.30
C GLN A 235 -25.95 -13.96 20.83
N GLU A 236 -24.82 -13.29 20.57
CA GLU A 236 -24.61 -11.89 20.94
C GLU A 236 -25.38 -10.90 20.03
N PHE A 237 -25.81 -11.29 18.83
CA PHE A 237 -26.44 -10.42 17.84
C PHE A 237 -27.68 -11.04 17.20
N ASP A 238 -28.67 -10.20 16.86
CA ASP A 238 -29.89 -10.62 16.15
C ASP A 238 -29.64 -10.85 14.66
N TRP A 239 -28.59 -10.22 14.09
CA TRP A 239 -28.25 -10.34 12.69
C TRP A 239 -26.76 -10.09 12.44
N ALA A 240 -26.27 -10.65 11.34
CA ALA A 240 -24.97 -10.33 10.77
C ALA A 240 -25.04 -10.42 9.25
N PHE A 241 -24.24 -9.62 8.56
CA PHE A 241 -24.05 -9.75 7.12
C PHE A 241 -22.58 -9.63 6.73
N CYS A 242 -22.25 -10.21 5.58
CA CYS A 242 -20.92 -10.18 5.01
C CYS A 242 -20.99 -9.74 3.55
N THR A 243 -20.14 -8.81 3.17
CA THR A 243 -20.06 -8.21 1.83
C THR A 243 -18.63 -8.34 1.30
N PRO A 244 -18.39 -9.00 0.16
CA PRO A 244 -17.05 -9.19 -0.37
C PRO A 244 -16.53 -7.87 -0.97
N ILE A 245 -15.22 -7.63 -0.84
CA ILE A 245 -14.57 -6.50 -1.52
C ILE A 245 -14.17 -6.97 -2.93
N PRO A 246 -14.69 -6.34 -4.00
CA PRO A 246 -14.32 -6.70 -5.36
C PRO A 246 -12.88 -6.25 -5.68
N GLY A 247 -12.29 -6.81 -6.73
CA GLY A 247 -10.95 -6.46 -7.21
C GLY A 247 -9.95 -7.60 -7.05
N ALA A 248 -8.89 -7.57 -7.87
CA ALA A 248 -7.91 -8.66 -7.90
C ALA A 248 -7.03 -8.65 -6.64
N ASP A 249 -6.63 -7.47 -6.19
CA ASP A 249 -5.79 -7.28 -5.00
C ASP A 249 -6.55 -7.46 -3.68
N CYS A 250 -7.88 -7.36 -3.73
CA CYS A 250 -8.76 -7.56 -2.57
C CYS A 250 -9.34 -8.97 -2.51
N ARG A 251 -8.85 -9.89 -3.35
CA ARG A 251 -9.39 -11.25 -3.43
C ARG A 251 -9.35 -11.93 -2.05
N GLY A 252 -10.49 -12.43 -1.62
CA GLY A 252 -10.64 -13.10 -0.32
C GLY A 252 -10.86 -12.15 0.85
N ILE A 253 -10.99 -10.83 0.64
CA ILE A 253 -11.30 -9.85 1.69
C ILE A 253 -12.80 -9.53 1.68
N ALA A 254 -13.41 -9.44 2.86
CA ALA A 254 -14.80 -9.05 3.03
C ALA A 254 -15.00 -8.11 4.23
N ILE A 255 -16.11 -7.38 4.20
CA ILE A 255 -16.61 -6.55 5.29
C ILE A 255 -17.71 -7.34 6.01
N TYR A 256 -17.53 -7.56 7.30
CA TYR A 256 -18.50 -8.21 8.18
C TYR A 256 -19.12 -7.17 9.11
N VAL A 257 -20.44 -7.14 9.21
CA VAL A 257 -21.17 -6.25 10.12
C VAL A 257 -22.21 -7.04 10.87
N ALA A 258 -22.30 -6.85 12.18
CA ALA A 258 -23.28 -7.49 13.05
C ALA A 258 -23.94 -6.47 13.98
N GLY A 259 -25.16 -6.77 14.42
CA GLY A 259 -25.89 -5.86 15.27
C GLY A 259 -27.23 -6.37 15.76
N GLU A 260 -28.03 -5.44 16.24
CA GLU A 260 -29.31 -5.70 16.88
C GLU A 260 -30.36 -4.76 16.29
N THR A 261 -31.52 -5.29 15.94
CA THR A 261 -32.68 -4.49 15.51
C THR A 261 -33.85 -4.65 16.48
N GLY A 262 -33.86 -5.68 17.32
CA GLY A 262 -34.99 -6.00 18.20
C GLY A 262 -36.27 -6.40 17.46
N THR A 263 -36.19 -6.66 16.14
CA THR A 263 -37.34 -6.97 15.28
C THR A 263 -37.16 -8.29 14.54
N SER A 264 -38.28 -8.94 14.20
CA SER A 264 -38.34 -10.24 13.54
C SER A 264 -38.03 -10.22 12.03
N ALA A 265 -37.91 -9.06 11.40
CA ALA A 265 -37.67 -8.91 9.96
C ALA A 265 -36.46 -7.99 9.67
N PRO A 266 -35.23 -8.39 10.06
CA PRO A 266 -34.07 -7.51 9.98
C PRO A 266 -33.65 -7.17 8.55
N ALA A 267 -33.89 -8.03 7.55
CA ALA A 267 -33.32 -7.82 6.23
C ALA A 267 -33.88 -6.61 5.47
N ASP A 268 -35.19 -6.32 5.57
CA ASP A 268 -35.77 -5.09 5.01
C ASP A 268 -35.27 -3.83 5.74
N ALA A 269 -35.03 -3.95 7.05
CA ALA A 269 -34.49 -2.87 7.86
C ALA A 269 -33.00 -2.60 7.60
N LEU A 270 -32.26 -3.62 7.14
CA LEU A 270 -30.83 -3.54 6.83
C LEU A 270 -30.54 -3.18 5.38
N HIS A 271 -31.56 -2.96 4.55
CA HIS A 271 -31.40 -2.68 3.12
C HIS A 271 -30.45 -1.49 2.86
N ASP A 272 -30.64 -0.37 3.56
CA ASP A 272 -29.78 0.81 3.42
C ASP A 272 -28.36 0.55 3.93
N ALA A 273 -28.21 -0.27 4.97
CA ALA A 273 -26.91 -0.67 5.49
C ALA A 273 -26.16 -1.55 4.49
N LEU A 274 -26.81 -2.57 3.93
CA LEU A 274 -26.24 -3.45 2.91
C LEU A 274 -25.78 -2.66 1.68
N LYS A 275 -26.65 -1.78 1.17
CA LYS A 275 -26.30 -0.93 0.03
C LYS A 275 -25.12 -0.02 0.34
N PHE A 276 -25.09 0.57 1.53
CA PHE A 276 -23.97 1.40 1.97
C PHE A 276 -22.66 0.60 2.04
N VAL A 277 -22.67 -0.59 2.64
CA VAL A 277 -21.48 -1.44 2.74
C VAL A 277 -21.03 -1.94 1.37
N GLU A 278 -21.95 -2.28 0.47
CA GLU A 278 -21.65 -2.66 -0.92
C GLU A 278 -20.93 -1.51 -1.67
N LEU A 279 -21.37 -0.27 -1.48
CA LEU A 279 -20.71 0.91 -2.06
C LEU A 279 -19.33 1.15 -1.44
N VAL A 280 -19.19 1.00 -0.12
CA VAL A 280 -17.89 1.10 0.56
C VAL A 280 -16.94 0.02 0.05
N ALA A 281 -17.38 -1.23 -0.02
CA ALA A 281 -16.61 -2.35 -0.53
C ALA A 281 -16.16 -2.10 -1.98
N THR A 282 -17.08 -1.67 -2.85
CA THR A 282 -16.76 -1.35 -4.25
C THR A 282 -15.74 -0.22 -4.37
N ALA A 283 -15.90 0.85 -3.58
CA ALA A 283 -14.96 1.98 -3.59
C ALA A 283 -13.57 1.59 -3.07
N VAL A 284 -13.49 0.76 -2.03
CA VAL A 284 -12.23 0.19 -1.52
C VAL A 284 -11.57 -0.67 -2.60
N GLY A 285 -12.33 -1.58 -3.22
CA GLY A 285 -11.85 -2.45 -4.29
C GLY A 285 -11.26 -1.67 -5.46
N ASN A 286 -12.00 -0.69 -5.97
CA ASN A 286 -11.55 0.18 -7.06
C ASN A 286 -10.30 0.99 -6.69
N ALA A 287 -10.21 1.46 -5.43
CA ALA A 287 -9.02 2.18 -4.96
C ALA A 287 -7.79 1.26 -4.91
N CYS A 288 -7.95 0.00 -4.52
CA CYS A 288 -6.88 -1.00 -4.54
C CYS A 288 -6.43 -1.30 -5.97
N ASP A 289 -7.35 -1.60 -6.89
CA ASP A 289 -7.02 -1.88 -8.29
C ASP A 289 -6.30 -0.69 -8.95
N MET A 290 -6.77 0.55 -8.70
CA MET A 290 -6.12 1.76 -9.23
C MET A 290 -4.69 1.92 -8.70
N ARG A 291 -4.43 1.51 -7.46
CA ARG A 291 -3.08 1.57 -6.86
C ARG A 291 -2.17 0.52 -7.47
N ALA A 292 -2.62 -0.72 -7.65
CA ALA A 292 -1.81 -1.73 -8.35
C ALA A 292 -1.43 -1.27 -9.74
N LEU A 293 -2.39 -0.72 -10.51
CA LEU A 293 -2.12 -0.18 -11.84
C LEU A 293 -1.08 0.94 -11.79
N ARG A 294 -1.17 1.86 -10.81
CA ARG A 294 -0.16 2.91 -10.62
C ARG A 294 1.21 2.36 -10.23
N GLN A 295 1.27 1.36 -9.36
CA GLN A 295 2.52 0.73 -8.94
C GLN A 295 3.18 -0.03 -10.10
N GLN A 296 2.40 -0.77 -10.88
CA GLN A 296 2.87 -1.43 -12.10
C GLN A 296 3.37 -0.41 -13.11
N ALA A 297 2.63 0.68 -13.35
CA ALA A 297 3.07 1.75 -14.22
C ALA A 297 4.36 2.44 -13.71
N ALA A 298 4.48 2.65 -12.40
CA ALA A 298 5.69 3.22 -11.77
C ALA A 298 6.90 2.28 -11.91
N ALA A 299 6.70 0.97 -11.69
CA ALA A 299 7.73 -0.04 -11.89
C ALA A 299 8.21 -0.08 -13.35
N LEU A 300 7.27 -0.01 -14.31
CA LEU A 300 7.57 0.08 -15.73
C LEU A 300 8.22 1.43 -16.11
N SER A 301 7.97 2.50 -15.35
CA SER A 301 8.56 3.82 -15.65
C SER A 301 10.08 3.83 -15.53
N HIS A 302 10.67 2.96 -14.70
CA HIS A 302 12.13 2.83 -14.57
C HIS A 302 12.82 2.28 -15.81
N PHE A 303 12.09 1.69 -16.76
CA PHE A 303 12.63 1.25 -18.04
C PHE A 303 12.84 2.41 -19.03
N PHE A 304 12.39 3.63 -18.71
CA PHE A 304 12.53 4.80 -19.55
C PHE A 304 13.48 5.82 -18.93
N SER A 305 14.29 6.46 -19.77
CA SER A 305 15.16 7.56 -19.35
C SER A 305 14.34 8.76 -18.84
N PRO A 306 14.82 9.56 -17.88
CA PRO A 306 14.11 10.73 -17.35
C PRO A 306 13.51 11.67 -18.41
N PRO A 307 14.21 12.05 -19.50
CA PRO A 307 13.62 12.90 -20.54
C PRO A 307 12.39 12.29 -21.21
N VAL A 308 12.35 10.95 -21.32
CA VAL A 308 11.22 10.20 -21.87
C VAL A 308 10.06 10.17 -20.89
N ARG A 309 10.34 9.96 -19.60
CA ARG A 309 9.33 9.97 -18.53
C ARG A 309 8.65 11.34 -18.43
N GLU A 310 9.42 12.42 -18.48
CA GLU A 310 8.92 13.79 -18.46
C GLU A 310 8.03 14.09 -19.68
N ALA A 311 8.48 13.70 -20.88
CA ALA A 311 7.70 13.86 -22.10
C ALA A 311 6.36 13.08 -22.04
N VAL A 312 6.40 11.83 -21.56
CA VAL A 312 5.19 11.00 -21.38
C VAL A 312 4.24 11.60 -20.36
N ALA A 313 4.74 12.15 -19.25
CA ALA A 313 3.91 12.81 -18.25
C ALA A 313 3.24 14.09 -18.80
N ALA A 314 3.92 14.82 -19.67
CA ALA A 314 3.41 16.07 -20.24
C ALA A 314 2.42 15.87 -21.40
N ALA A 315 2.67 14.90 -22.29
CA ALA A 315 1.94 14.75 -23.56
C ALA A 315 1.19 13.41 -23.70
N GLY A 316 1.32 12.49 -22.75
CA GLY A 316 0.80 11.13 -22.84
C GLY A 316 1.71 10.18 -23.63
N VAL A 317 1.57 8.88 -23.37
CA VAL A 317 2.46 7.82 -23.91
C VAL A 317 2.54 7.83 -25.43
N ASP A 318 1.40 7.84 -26.11
CA ASP A 318 1.37 7.68 -27.57
C ASP A 318 1.97 8.89 -28.31
N SER A 319 1.69 10.10 -27.82
CA SER A 319 2.21 11.33 -28.44
C SER A 319 3.69 11.53 -28.17
N ALA A 320 4.13 11.29 -26.92
CA ALA A 320 5.50 11.48 -26.49
C ALA A 320 6.45 10.46 -27.11
N LEU A 321 6.01 9.21 -27.26
CA LEU A 321 6.83 8.13 -27.80
C LEU A 321 6.71 7.96 -29.33
N ALA A 322 5.92 8.79 -30.00
CA ALA A 322 5.75 8.71 -31.45
C ALA A 322 7.11 8.84 -32.19
N PRO A 323 7.41 7.94 -33.14
CA PRO A 323 8.59 8.08 -34.00
C PRO A 323 8.58 9.40 -34.77
N ARG A 324 9.71 10.12 -34.74
CA ARG A 324 9.88 11.38 -35.49
C ARG A 324 11.22 11.40 -36.17
N GLU A 325 11.25 11.84 -37.42
CA GLU A 325 12.48 12.19 -38.11
C GLU A 325 12.99 13.51 -37.52
N THR A 326 14.19 13.48 -36.96
CA THR A 326 14.80 14.65 -36.32
C THR A 326 16.32 14.53 -36.37
N GLU A 327 17.01 15.64 -36.15
CA GLU A 327 18.46 15.65 -36.05
C GLU A 327 18.87 15.19 -34.65
N VAL A 328 19.64 14.11 -34.58
CA VAL A 328 20.08 13.49 -33.33
C VAL A 328 21.60 13.46 -33.24
N SER A 329 22.11 13.56 -32.02
CA SER A 329 23.49 13.17 -31.70
C SER A 329 23.44 11.80 -31.05
N VAL A 330 24.23 10.85 -31.55
CA VAL A 330 24.26 9.46 -31.08
C VAL A 330 25.65 9.16 -30.55
N MET A 331 25.70 8.49 -29.40
CA MET A 331 26.91 8.05 -28.74
C MET A 331 26.86 6.55 -28.53
N PHE A 332 27.95 5.87 -28.87
CA PHE A 332 28.25 4.53 -28.38
C PHE A 332 29.42 4.64 -27.40
N CYS A 333 29.26 4.05 -26.22
CA CYS A 333 30.32 3.94 -25.22
C CYS A 333 30.53 2.47 -24.89
N ASP A 334 31.69 1.93 -25.27
CA ASP A 334 32.12 0.57 -24.95
C ASP A 334 33.13 0.57 -23.78
N LEU A 335 33.05 -0.44 -22.93
CA LEU A 335 33.91 -0.61 -21.77
C LEU A 335 35.11 -1.50 -22.11
N ARG A 336 36.21 -0.90 -22.54
CA ARG A 336 37.43 -1.66 -22.84
C ARG A 336 37.97 -2.35 -21.58
N GLY A 337 38.33 -3.63 -21.74
CA GLY A 337 38.88 -4.47 -20.68
C GLY A 337 37.90 -5.49 -20.12
N PHE A 338 36.60 -5.40 -20.44
CA PHE A 338 35.57 -6.32 -19.95
C PHE A 338 35.64 -7.70 -20.60
N SER A 339 35.76 -7.77 -21.93
CA SER A 339 35.70 -9.06 -22.66
C SER A 339 36.81 -10.05 -22.27
N ARG A 340 37.99 -9.56 -21.86
CA ARG A 340 39.08 -10.43 -21.36
C ARG A 340 38.88 -10.90 -19.91
N ARG A 341 38.21 -10.11 -19.07
CA ARG A 341 37.96 -10.45 -17.66
C ARG A 341 36.74 -11.35 -17.49
N SER A 342 35.72 -11.21 -18.34
CA SER A 342 34.54 -12.10 -18.36
C SER A 342 34.93 -13.54 -18.68
N GLU A 343 35.90 -13.76 -19.58
CA GLU A 343 36.46 -15.09 -19.87
C GLU A 343 37.16 -15.73 -18.66
N GLN A 344 37.82 -14.93 -17.82
CA GLN A 344 38.56 -15.40 -16.65
C GLN A 344 37.68 -15.62 -15.40
N GLN A 345 36.47 -15.05 -15.38
CA GLN A 345 35.55 -15.08 -14.24
C GLN A 345 34.25 -15.86 -14.52
N ALA A 346 34.27 -16.77 -15.50
CA ALA A 346 33.10 -17.55 -15.92
C ALA A 346 32.42 -18.37 -14.80
N ALA A 347 33.06 -18.55 -13.65
CA ALA A 347 32.50 -19.25 -12.49
C ALA A 347 31.54 -18.40 -11.63
N ASP A 348 31.56 -17.06 -11.75
CA ASP A 348 30.70 -16.13 -10.98
C ASP A 348 30.00 -15.12 -11.89
N LEU A 349 28.91 -15.57 -12.52
CA LEU A 349 28.13 -14.75 -13.44
C LEU A 349 27.37 -13.61 -12.74
N PHE A 350 26.95 -13.80 -11.48
CA PHE A 350 26.24 -12.75 -10.73
C PHE A 350 27.19 -11.62 -10.33
N GLY A 351 28.39 -11.94 -9.83
CA GLY A 351 29.41 -10.95 -9.56
C GLY A 351 29.87 -10.24 -10.84
N LEU A 352 29.98 -10.96 -11.96
CA LEU A 352 30.27 -10.34 -13.26
C LEU A 352 29.16 -9.35 -13.66
N LEU A 353 27.90 -9.76 -13.59
CA LEU A 353 26.75 -8.90 -13.91
C LEU A 353 26.76 -7.63 -13.05
N GLN A 354 26.97 -7.76 -11.74
CA GLN A 354 27.04 -6.62 -10.83
C GLN A 354 28.13 -5.63 -11.26
N ARG A 355 29.34 -6.12 -11.59
CA ARG A 355 30.44 -5.25 -12.06
C ARG A 355 30.11 -4.54 -13.37
N VAL A 356 29.51 -5.24 -14.33
CA VAL A 356 29.07 -4.66 -15.61
C VAL A 356 28.02 -3.58 -15.34
N SER A 357 27.02 -3.87 -14.51
CA SER A 357 25.97 -2.93 -14.15
C SER A 357 26.50 -1.68 -13.47
N GLU A 358 27.48 -1.81 -12.57
CA GLU A 358 28.12 -0.66 -11.91
C GLU A 358 28.92 0.21 -12.90
N ALA A 359 29.68 -0.40 -13.81
CA ALA A 359 30.44 0.33 -14.82
C ALA A 359 29.54 1.00 -15.88
N LEU A 360 28.53 0.29 -16.40
CA LEU A 360 27.50 0.89 -17.25
C LEU A 360 26.72 1.98 -16.48
N GLY A 361 26.60 1.85 -15.16
CA GLY A 361 26.04 2.85 -14.27
C GLY A 361 26.76 4.20 -14.37
N LEU A 362 28.09 4.22 -14.45
CA LEU A 362 28.86 5.45 -14.63
C LEU A 362 28.53 6.13 -15.96
N ALA A 363 28.53 5.36 -17.06
CA ALA A 363 28.25 5.90 -18.39
C ALA A 363 26.81 6.39 -18.51
N THR A 364 25.85 5.59 -18.04
CA THR A 364 24.42 5.95 -18.08
C THR A 364 24.12 7.16 -17.21
N HIS A 365 24.74 7.29 -16.03
CA HIS A 365 24.58 8.46 -15.17
C HIS A 365 24.95 9.75 -15.92
N GLU A 366 26.14 9.80 -16.52
CA GLU A 366 26.62 10.99 -17.22
C GLU A 366 25.80 11.31 -18.49
N ILE A 367 25.31 10.30 -19.21
CA ILE A 367 24.38 10.52 -20.33
C ILE A 367 23.11 11.22 -19.82
N LEU A 368 22.53 10.72 -18.73
CA LEU A 368 21.28 11.24 -18.19
C LEU A 368 21.43 12.64 -17.58
N GLU A 369 22.50 12.90 -16.81
CA GLU A 369 22.82 14.22 -16.26
C GLU A 369 22.96 15.27 -17.36
N HIS A 370 23.48 14.87 -18.52
CA HIS A 370 23.61 15.71 -19.70
C HIS A 370 22.41 15.59 -20.65
N ARG A 371 21.21 15.28 -20.14
CA ARG A 371 19.92 15.29 -20.87
C ARG A 371 19.79 14.28 -22.01
N GLY A 372 20.65 13.27 -22.03
CA GLY A 372 20.60 12.20 -23.01
C GLY A 372 19.53 11.15 -22.68
N VAL A 373 19.19 10.36 -23.69
CA VAL A 373 18.31 9.20 -23.58
C VAL A 373 19.13 7.94 -23.82
N ILE A 374 18.98 6.95 -22.93
CA ILE A 374 19.53 5.61 -23.12
C ILE A 374 18.66 4.87 -24.13
N GLY A 375 19.26 4.48 -25.27
CA GLY A 375 18.56 3.77 -26.34
C GLY A 375 18.63 2.25 -26.21
N ASP A 376 19.80 1.71 -25.87
CA ASP A 376 19.97 0.27 -25.68
C ASP A 376 21.26 -0.05 -24.93
N PHE A 377 21.34 -1.29 -24.43
CA PHE A 377 22.55 -1.91 -23.93
C PHE A 377 22.96 -3.04 -24.86
N HIS A 378 24.22 -3.06 -25.29
CA HIS A 378 24.79 -4.08 -26.16
C HIS A 378 25.93 -4.79 -25.43
N GLY A 379 25.60 -5.69 -24.51
CA GLY A 379 26.59 -6.37 -23.67
C GLY A 379 27.25 -5.39 -22.69
N ASP A 380 28.51 -5.07 -22.94
CA ASP A 380 29.35 -4.11 -22.20
C ASP A 380 29.33 -2.69 -22.79
N ALA A 381 28.55 -2.44 -23.85
CA ALA A 381 28.39 -1.11 -24.43
C ALA A 381 27.02 -0.49 -24.13
N VAL A 382 26.98 0.84 -24.01
CA VAL A 382 25.75 1.64 -23.90
C VAL A 382 25.59 2.56 -25.11
N MET A 383 24.36 2.64 -25.63
CA MET A 383 23.95 3.60 -26.64
C MET A 383 23.17 4.75 -26.00
N GLY A 384 23.66 5.98 -26.15
CA GLY A 384 22.96 7.20 -25.76
C GLY A 384 22.62 8.06 -26.98
N PHE A 385 21.54 8.84 -26.90
CA PHE A 385 21.22 9.82 -27.95
C PHE A 385 20.52 11.08 -27.42
N TRP A 386 20.60 12.16 -28.18
CA TRP A 386 20.05 13.48 -27.88
C TRP A 386 19.26 14.04 -29.07
N GLY A 387 18.36 15.00 -28.81
CA GLY A 387 17.50 15.62 -29.83
C GLY A 387 16.08 15.01 -29.92
N TRP A 388 15.79 14.02 -29.08
CA TRP A 388 14.48 13.40 -28.89
C TRP A 388 14.36 12.90 -27.44
N PRO A 389 13.17 12.91 -26.78
CA PRO A 389 11.85 13.31 -27.28
C PRO A 389 11.64 14.83 -27.28
N VAL A 390 12.52 15.56 -26.59
CA VAL A 390 12.55 17.02 -26.56
C VAL A 390 13.56 17.49 -27.61
N LEU A 391 13.16 18.46 -28.43
CA LEU A 391 14.06 19.11 -29.36
C LEU A 391 15.12 19.89 -28.57
N ASP A 392 16.37 19.61 -28.88
CA ASP A 392 17.52 20.20 -28.20
C ASP A 392 18.48 20.81 -29.23
N GLY A 393 18.54 22.14 -29.25
CA GLY A 393 19.46 22.89 -30.11
C GLY A 393 20.92 22.71 -29.71
N ASP A 394 21.18 22.42 -28.43
CA ASP A 394 22.51 22.23 -27.86
C ASP A 394 22.90 20.75 -27.75
N ARG A 395 22.15 19.85 -28.40
CA ARG A 395 22.34 18.39 -28.35
C ARG A 395 23.79 17.94 -28.57
N VAL A 396 24.51 18.60 -29.48
CA VAL A 396 25.91 18.28 -29.79
C VAL A 396 26.79 18.62 -28.59
N THR A 397 26.58 19.80 -28.01
CA THR A 397 27.29 20.26 -26.81
C THR A 397 27.02 19.34 -25.63
N HIS A 398 25.76 18.95 -25.40
CA HIS A 398 25.40 18.00 -24.35
C HIS A 398 26.05 16.63 -24.56
N ALA A 399 26.01 16.09 -25.78
CA ALA A 399 26.65 14.81 -26.10
C ALA A 399 28.17 14.84 -25.88
N CYS A 400 28.85 15.91 -26.32
CA CYS A 400 30.28 16.08 -26.10
C CYS A 400 30.63 16.23 -24.61
N ARG A 401 29.84 16.99 -23.83
CA ARG A 401 30.04 17.12 -22.38
C ARG A 401 29.84 15.79 -21.67
N ALA A 402 28.81 15.03 -22.04
CA ALA A 402 28.60 13.68 -21.52
C ALA A 402 29.80 12.79 -21.79
N ALA A 403 30.32 12.77 -23.03
CA ALA A 403 31.49 11.94 -23.37
C ALA A 403 32.75 12.30 -22.56
N LEU A 404 33.00 13.60 -22.35
CA LEU A 404 34.11 14.06 -21.50
C LEU A 404 33.90 13.65 -20.05
N ALA A 405 32.70 13.84 -19.50
CA ALA A 405 32.39 13.48 -18.11
C ALA A 405 32.47 11.97 -17.88
N ILE A 406 32.03 11.15 -18.85
CA ILE A 406 32.19 9.69 -18.81
C ILE A 406 33.66 9.33 -18.71
N ARG A 407 34.50 9.86 -19.61
CA ARG A 407 35.94 9.60 -19.57
C ARG A 407 36.52 9.94 -18.20
N ASP A 408 36.24 11.13 -17.69
CA ASP A 408 36.77 11.62 -16.41
C ASP A 408 36.26 10.76 -15.22
N ALA A 409 35.01 10.29 -15.27
CA ALA A 409 34.44 9.38 -14.27
C ALA A 409 35.14 8.01 -14.29
N PHE A 410 35.43 7.47 -15.48
CA PHE A 410 36.18 6.23 -15.62
C PHE A 410 37.64 6.35 -15.17
N GLU A 411 38.31 7.46 -15.49
CA GLU A 411 39.67 7.75 -15.01
C GLU A 411 39.71 7.84 -13.48
N THR A 412 38.77 8.58 -12.89
CA THR A 412 38.65 8.72 -11.42
C THR A 412 38.36 7.38 -10.76
N ALA A 413 37.46 6.58 -11.34
CA ALA A 413 37.14 5.26 -10.83
C ALA A 413 38.33 4.30 -10.92
N ALA A 414 39.11 4.37 -12.01
CA ALA A 414 40.31 3.56 -12.20
C ALA A 414 41.44 3.90 -11.22
N ASP A 415 41.57 5.17 -10.84
CA ASP A 415 42.53 5.64 -9.84
C ASP A 415 42.09 5.34 -8.39
N SER A 416 40.81 5.02 -8.18
CA SER A 416 40.32 4.59 -6.88
C SER A 416 40.90 3.22 -6.50
N SER A 417 41.17 2.99 -5.22
CA SER A 417 41.66 1.70 -4.71
C SER A 417 40.62 0.57 -4.78
N GLN A 418 39.53 0.74 -5.54
CA GLN A 418 38.51 -0.27 -5.74
C GLN A 418 38.95 -1.25 -6.84
N PRO A 419 39.17 -2.54 -6.53
CA PRO A 419 39.64 -3.53 -7.51
C PRO A 419 38.74 -3.65 -8.74
N ILE A 420 37.46 -3.35 -8.55
CA ILE A 420 36.38 -3.42 -9.54
C ILE A 420 36.54 -2.46 -10.72
N PHE A 421 37.32 -1.38 -10.58
CA PHE A 421 37.56 -0.39 -11.62
C PHE A 421 39.01 -0.38 -12.13
N SER A 422 39.87 -1.26 -11.62
CA SER A 422 41.25 -1.38 -12.11
C SER A 422 41.28 -1.79 -13.59
N GLY A 423 41.82 -0.93 -14.45
CA GLY A 423 42.07 -1.23 -15.87
C GLY A 423 40.87 -1.04 -16.83
N PHE A 424 39.78 -0.40 -16.40
CA PHE A 424 38.71 -0.02 -17.31
C PHE A 424 39.06 1.26 -18.06
N ARG A 425 38.75 1.30 -19.36
CA ARG A 425 38.79 2.52 -20.17
C ARG A 425 37.51 2.61 -20.99
N SER A 426 36.96 3.81 -21.12
CA SER A 426 35.85 4.06 -22.03
C SER A 426 36.36 4.24 -23.46
N ALA A 427 35.66 3.65 -24.43
CA ALA A 427 35.79 3.94 -25.84
C ALA A 427 34.50 4.56 -26.33
N ILE A 428 34.57 5.80 -26.83
CA ILE A 428 33.39 6.57 -27.17
C ILE A 428 33.44 6.98 -28.65
N GLY A 429 32.36 6.72 -29.37
CA GLY A 429 32.13 7.23 -30.73
C GLY A 429 30.89 8.10 -30.79
N LEU A 430 31.02 9.31 -31.33
CA LEU A 430 29.96 10.29 -31.45
C LEU A 430 29.67 10.63 -32.92
N ALA A 431 28.40 10.64 -33.31
CA ALA A 431 27.99 11.16 -34.61
C ALA A 431 26.70 11.97 -34.51
N THR A 432 26.57 13.00 -35.35
CA THR A 432 25.35 13.80 -35.45
C THR A 432 24.79 13.73 -36.87
N GLY A 433 23.48 13.62 -36.99
CA GLY A 433 22.79 13.56 -38.27
C GLY A 433 21.31 13.25 -38.12
N VAL A 434 20.60 13.20 -39.26
CA VAL A 434 19.17 12.91 -39.29
C VAL A 434 18.92 11.42 -39.01
N ALA A 435 17.98 11.14 -38.13
CA ALA A 435 17.48 9.79 -37.82
C ALA A 435 16.00 9.83 -37.45
N VAL A 436 15.36 8.67 -37.46
CA VAL A 436 14.05 8.49 -36.83
C VAL A 436 14.27 8.06 -35.38
N ALA A 437 13.76 8.81 -34.42
CA ALA A 437 13.83 8.47 -32.99
C ALA A 437 12.43 8.31 -32.39
N GLY A 438 12.24 7.31 -31.53
CA GLY A 438 11.01 7.07 -30.78
C GLY A 438 10.72 5.60 -30.50
N LYS A 439 9.43 5.25 -30.34
CA LYS A 439 8.95 3.87 -30.16
C LYS A 439 9.05 3.12 -31.50
N ILE A 440 10.12 2.35 -31.66
CA ILE A 440 10.43 1.59 -32.88
C ILE A 440 10.34 0.10 -32.56
N GLY A 441 9.70 -0.68 -33.43
CA GLY A 441 9.55 -2.12 -33.27
C GLY A 441 8.33 -2.69 -33.97
N THR A 442 7.94 -3.89 -33.59
CA THR A 442 6.75 -4.60 -34.09
C THR A 442 5.57 -4.40 -33.13
N VAL A 443 4.42 -5.02 -33.46
CA VAL A 443 3.24 -5.05 -32.58
C VAL A 443 3.55 -5.73 -31.24
N ASP A 444 4.39 -6.76 -31.26
CA ASP A 444 4.69 -7.60 -30.10
C ASP A 444 5.86 -7.09 -29.25
N GLN A 445 6.78 -6.32 -29.85
CA GLN A 445 7.97 -5.83 -29.17
C GLN A 445 8.41 -4.47 -29.71
N VAL A 446 8.48 -3.48 -28.81
CA VAL A 446 8.92 -2.12 -29.10
C VAL A 446 10.08 -1.71 -28.21
N LYS A 447 10.97 -0.86 -28.73
CA LYS A 447 12.05 -0.19 -28.00
C LYS A 447 11.98 1.31 -28.25
N VAL A 448 12.37 2.11 -27.25
CA VAL A 448 12.62 3.53 -27.45
C VAL A 448 14.06 3.68 -27.92
N THR A 449 14.27 3.99 -29.19
CA THR A 449 15.61 4.06 -29.78
C THR A 449 15.65 4.98 -31.01
N ALA A 450 16.82 5.12 -31.61
CA ALA A 450 17.05 5.84 -32.85
C ALA A 450 17.41 4.87 -34.00
N PHE A 451 16.92 5.17 -35.20
CA PHE A 451 17.17 4.43 -36.42
C PHE A 451 17.61 5.37 -37.53
N GLY A 452 18.81 5.13 -38.07
CA GLY A 452 19.32 5.89 -39.22
C GLY A 452 20.82 5.68 -39.44
N PRO A 453 21.36 6.19 -40.56
CA PRO A 453 22.78 6.05 -40.90
C PRO A 453 23.72 6.57 -39.81
N VAL A 454 23.35 7.65 -39.11
CA VAL A 454 24.14 8.25 -38.03
C VAL A 454 24.42 7.28 -36.87
N VAL A 455 23.47 6.38 -36.57
CA VAL A 455 23.65 5.35 -35.51
C VAL A 455 24.79 4.40 -35.88
N ASN A 456 24.83 3.96 -37.14
CA ASN A 456 25.90 3.11 -37.64
C ASN A 456 27.24 3.86 -37.70
N THR A 457 27.23 5.15 -38.00
CA THR A 457 28.45 5.98 -37.99
C THR A 457 29.03 6.09 -36.58
N ALA A 458 28.21 6.39 -35.57
CA ALA A 458 28.66 6.46 -34.18
C ALA A 458 29.26 5.12 -33.70
N ALA A 459 28.61 4.00 -34.00
CA ALA A 459 29.13 2.67 -33.67
C ALA A 459 30.47 2.35 -34.36
N ARG A 460 30.65 2.76 -35.63
CA ARG A 460 31.92 2.58 -36.34
C ARG A 460 33.03 3.46 -35.76
N LEU A 461 32.71 4.70 -35.38
CA LEU A 461 33.67 5.60 -34.73
C LEU A 461 34.15 5.01 -33.41
N GLU A 462 33.24 4.50 -32.58
CA GLU A 462 33.59 3.77 -31.36
C GLU A 462 34.57 2.65 -31.67
N GLY A 463 34.26 1.73 -32.59
CA GLY A 463 35.16 0.60 -32.88
C GLY A 463 36.55 1.00 -33.38
N ILE A 464 36.65 2.12 -34.11
CA ILE A 464 37.92 2.63 -34.67
C ILE A 464 38.77 3.37 -33.62
N THR A 465 38.19 3.78 -32.48
CA THR A 465 38.96 4.37 -31.36
C THR A 465 40.13 3.46 -30.94
N ARG A 466 39.97 2.13 -31.07
CA ARG A 466 41.01 1.12 -30.76
C ARG A 466 42.20 1.18 -31.71
N ILE A 467 41.97 1.57 -32.96
CA ILE A 467 43.00 1.65 -34.00
C ILE A 467 43.87 2.89 -33.77
N PHE A 468 43.26 4.01 -33.39
CA PHE A 468 43.96 5.28 -33.16
C PHE A 468 44.48 5.46 -31.72
N ASP A 469 44.18 4.50 -30.83
CA ASP A 469 44.51 4.56 -29.40
C ASP A 469 44.04 5.85 -28.71
N VAL A 470 42.82 6.29 -29.05
CA VAL A 470 42.14 7.41 -28.40
C VAL A 470 40.91 6.93 -27.63
N GLY A 471 40.45 7.72 -26.66
CA GLY A 471 39.27 7.40 -25.85
C GLY A 471 37.94 7.89 -26.44
N ILE A 472 37.96 8.92 -27.30
CA ILE A 472 36.76 9.57 -27.86
C ILE A 472 37.04 9.91 -29.33
N LEU A 473 36.09 9.62 -30.23
CA LEU A 473 36.08 10.02 -31.64
C LEU A 473 34.76 10.67 -32.06
#